data_AF-A0A968TH19-F1
#
_entry.id   AF-A0A968TH19-F1
#
_cell.length_a   1.000
_cell.length_b   1.000
_cell.length_c   1.000
_cell.angle_alpha   90.00
_cell.angle_beta   90.00
_cell.angle_gamma   90.00
#
_symmetry.space_group_name_H-M   'P 1'
#
loop_
_entity.id
_entity.type
_entity.pdbx_description
1 polymer ?
#
loop_
_entity_poly.entity_id
_entity_poly.type
_entity_poly.pdbx_seq_one_letter_code
_entity_poly.pdbx_strand_id
1 'polypeptide(L)'
;QVCTQALVTGWIVTASDGNRNWIYHSNSNGSTLLLANSNNISNQSVNLPRNVRAAVLRAASQQLKIRVTSVNIASAEKRTFKNGCLDLGEANEICSTALINGWRVVVNVENQVLVYHTNENGSVLKLNEKESQTTSSDKQFPVKTRNAILRAASRQLKEPLSIGNIMLVEKRTFSNGCLDLAKRNEVCTNALVEGWRVAIGVPDRTLVYHSNNNGSIIRLNEKESELGENSEPKLPQAVQNAVIRAASQRLQKRVTARDITNIDKRAWAGGCLELARPNEPCTRNIVPGWRVVVEKDNQNLVFHTNENGSAIRLNEKESKISNQELPTRVRTAVIRDAIQWSGIPASKLRIVKAEAKTWDNPCFLSFEAICNAALIPTRGWEVTVASSNQTWVYRTDEEAGTVSLDRTRGLEEVAASAIKRDAQRRSNVNTKLRIIDLKGLEDWNDTCKDVAQCTRPIARGYEATISNGRESWVYRVKRDGSQFLLSPIANLPLNTVPIPKNELPPALTGNIVFRQISSGGFIGRTYETVLFKDGRLMQYRLGDANDSERRVWQISMQQYNNFINLLMNSGFPQFRGLSFPAPNGAADYITYSLTTGDMTIQYNDISQENLPQNLRAVVNAWNQISKSYQ
;
A
#
# COMPACT_ATOMS: atom_id res chain seq x y z
N GLN A 1 -52.20 -19.26 -12.93
CA GLN A 1 -51.50 -18.66 -14.09
C GLN A 1 -51.05 -19.80 -14.98
N VAL A 2 -51.42 -19.80 -16.25
CA VAL A 2 -50.93 -20.77 -17.23
C VAL A 2 -49.59 -20.24 -17.73
N CYS A 3 -48.49 -20.90 -17.34
CA CYS A 3 -47.15 -20.55 -17.81
C CYS A 3 -46.86 -21.32 -19.10
N THR A 4 -46.33 -20.63 -20.12
CA THR A 4 -45.78 -21.26 -21.31
C THR A 4 -44.56 -22.08 -20.92
N GLN A 5 -44.54 -23.37 -21.24
CA GLN A 5 -43.37 -24.21 -20.99
C GLN A 5 -42.25 -23.87 -21.97
N ALA A 6 -41.22 -23.18 -21.49
CA ALA A 6 -40.00 -22.90 -22.22
C ALA A 6 -38.79 -23.00 -21.29
N LEU A 7 -37.63 -23.43 -21.82
CA LEU A 7 -36.36 -23.41 -21.11
C LEU A 7 -35.85 -21.97 -21.03
N VAL A 8 -35.57 -21.49 -19.82
CA VAL A 8 -35.07 -20.13 -19.58
C VAL A 8 -33.71 -20.22 -18.88
N THR A 9 -32.70 -19.55 -19.41
CA THR A 9 -31.39 -19.41 -18.76
C THR A 9 -31.52 -18.49 -17.54
N GLY A 10 -30.93 -18.90 -16.43
CA GLY A 10 -31.22 -18.30 -15.15
C GLY A 10 -30.31 -18.76 -14.02
N TRP A 11 -30.62 -18.27 -12.83
CA TRP A 11 -29.85 -18.49 -11.62
C TRP A 11 -30.62 -19.39 -10.66
N ILE A 12 -29.90 -20.32 -10.03
CA ILE A 12 -30.38 -21.03 -8.84
C ILE A 12 -29.78 -20.30 -7.64
N VAL A 13 -30.63 -19.66 -6.85
CA VAL A 13 -30.24 -18.82 -5.72
C VAL A 13 -30.62 -19.55 -4.44
N THR A 14 -29.63 -19.87 -3.61
CA THR A 14 -29.87 -20.47 -2.29
C THR A 14 -29.73 -19.39 -1.23
N ALA A 15 -30.82 -19.09 -0.53
CA ALA A 15 -30.84 -18.18 0.61
C ALA A 15 -30.92 -18.99 1.92
N SER A 16 -30.20 -18.58 2.96
CA SER A 16 -30.15 -19.26 4.24
C SER A 16 -30.30 -18.26 5.39
N ASP A 17 -31.07 -18.63 6.42
CA ASP A 17 -31.13 -17.90 7.69
C ASP A 17 -30.21 -18.50 8.77
N GLY A 18 -29.38 -19.48 8.38
CA GLY A 18 -28.53 -20.26 9.27
C GLY A 18 -29.16 -21.55 9.80
N ASN A 19 -30.50 -21.69 9.76
CA ASN A 19 -31.24 -22.87 10.21
C ASN A 19 -31.97 -23.60 9.08
N ARG A 20 -32.40 -22.89 8.05
CA ARG A 20 -33.06 -23.43 6.85
C ARG A 20 -32.52 -22.76 5.60
N ASN A 21 -32.57 -23.51 4.50
CA ASN A 21 -32.21 -23.01 3.18
C ASN A 21 -33.46 -23.01 2.29
N TRP A 22 -33.62 -21.95 1.51
CA TRP A 22 -34.62 -21.82 0.49
C TRP A 22 -33.94 -21.68 -0.87
N ILE A 23 -34.40 -22.47 -1.83
CA ILE A 23 -33.88 -22.45 -3.19
C ILE A 23 -34.87 -21.69 -4.05
N TYR A 24 -34.40 -20.62 -4.69
CA TYR A 24 -35.17 -19.82 -5.62
C TYR A 24 -34.62 -19.98 -7.02
N HIS A 25 -35.51 -20.08 -8.01
CA HIS A 25 -35.16 -20.03 -9.42
C HIS A 25 -35.46 -18.64 -9.95
N SER A 26 -34.51 -18.07 -10.67
CA SER A 26 -34.65 -16.76 -11.28
C SER A 26 -34.19 -16.77 -12.73
N ASN A 27 -34.76 -15.92 -13.58
CA ASN A 27 -34.21 -15.69 -14.92
C ASN A 27 -32.88 -14.92 -14.84
N SER A 28 -32.17 -14.83 -15.97
CA SER A 28 -30.80 -14.29 -16.03
C SER A 28 -30.63 -12.85 -15.50
N ASN A 29 -31.70 -12.04 -15.48
CA ASN A 29 -31.69 -10.65 -15.03
C ASN A 29 -32.38 -10.41 -13.67
N GLY A 30 -32.85 -11.47 -12.99
CA GLY A 30 -33.41 -11.36 -11.64
C GLY A 30 -34.86 -10.87 -11.57
N SER A 31 -35.54 -10.63 -12.70
CA SER A 31 -36.87 -9.99 -12.70
C SER A 31 -38.00 -10.93 -12.31
N THR A 32 -37.80 -12.23 -12.43
CA THR A 32 -38.70 -13.25 -11.90
C THR A 32 -37.97 -14.08 -10.86
N LEU A 33 -38.58 -14.29 -9.69
CA LEU A 33 -38.01 -15.07 -8.60
C LEU A 33 -39.09 -16.00 -8.05
N LEU A 34 -38.89 -17.30 -8.20
CA LEU A 34 -39.85 -18.32 -7.77
C LEU A 34 -39.18 -19.25 -6.76
N LEU A 35 -39.82 -19.47 -5.61
CA LEU A 35 -39.37 -20.44 -4.62
C LEU A 35 -39.61 -21.86 -5.16
N ALA A 36 -38.58 -22.71 -5.14
CA ALA A 36 -38.69 -24.11 -5.54
C ALA A 36 -39.60 -24.87 -4.56
N ASN A 37 -40.57 -25.62 -5.08
CA ASN A 37 -41.62 -26.26 -4.26
C ASN A 37 -41.04 -27.32 -3.29
N SER A 38 -41.55 -27.28 -2.07
CA SER A 38 -40.96 -27.76 -0.82
C SER A 38 -40.99 -29.26 -0.53
N ASN A 39 -40.82 -30.14 -1.53
CA ASN A 39 -40.94 -31.59 -1.29
C ASN A 39 -39.64 -32.41 -1.39
N ASN A 40 -38.44 -31.79 -1.44
CA ASN A 40 -37.17 -32.53 -1.33
C ASN A 40 -36.00 -31.64 -0.91
N ILE A 41 -36.00 -31.08 0.31
CA ILE A 41 -34.81 -30.41 0.87
C ILE A 41 -34.58 -30.88 2.31
N SER A 42 -33.82 -31.97 2.47
CA SER A 42 -33.04 -32.25 3.67
C SER A 42 -31.60 -31.79 3.45
N ASN A 43 -31.12 -30.89 4.32
CA ASN A 43 -29.72 -30.53 4.62
C ASN A 43 -28.61 -31.08 3.70
N GLN A 44 -27.91 -30.18 2.99
CA GLN A 44 -26.53 -30.43 2.57
C GLN A 44 -25.65 -29.18 2.82
N SER A 45 -24.92 -29.21 3.95
CA SER A 45 -23.57 -28.65 4.00
C SER A 45 -22.68 -29.49 3.08
N VAL A 46 -21.71 -28.88 2.40
CA VAL A 46 -20.72 -29.65 1.63
C VAL A 46 -19.83 -30.39 2.63
N ASN A 47 -20.15 -31.66 2.85
CA ASN A 47 -19.52 -32.54 3.83
C ASN A 47 -18.20 -33.08 3.26
N LEU A 48 -17.10 -32.32 3.38
CA LEU A 48 -15.77 -32.81 2.98
C LEU A 48 -15.46 -34.10 3.75
N PRO A 49 -15.26 -35.25 3.06
CA PRO A 49 -15.08 -36.54 3.72
C PRO A 49 -13.92 -36.50 4.73
N ARG A 50 -14.10 -37.14 5.90
CA ARG A 50 -13.13 -37.09 7.01
C ARG A 50 -11.73 -37.55 6.59
N ASN A 51 -11.65 -38.56 5.72
CA ASN A 51 -10.43 -39.07 5.10
C ASN A 51 -9.73 -38.02 4.23
N VAL A 52 -10.47 -37.31 3.37
CA VAL A 52 -9.92 -36.23 2.52
C VAL A 52 -9.42 -35.09 3.39
N ARG A 53 -10.21 -34.66 4.39
CA ARG A 53 -9.83 -33.62 5.36
C ARG A 53 -8.52 -33.99 6.08
N ALA A 54 -8.42 -35.22 6.60
CA ALA A 54 -7.25 -35.68 7.32
C ALA A 54 -6.00 -35.75 6.42
N ALA A 55 -6.15 -36.20 5.17
CA ALA A 55 -5.04 -36.28 4.21
C ALA A 55 -4.46 -34.90 3.90
N VAL A 56 -5.32 -33.91 3.60
CA VAL A 56 -4.90 -32.54 3.28
C VAL A 56 -4.21 -31.87 4.47
N LEU A 57 -4.81 -31.94 5.66
CA LEU A 57 -4.24 -31.33 6.87
C LEU A 57 -2.86 -31.93 7.23
N ARG A 58 -2.71 -33.25 7.08
CA ARG A 58 -1.44 -33.94 7.32
C ARG A 58 -0.38 -33.52 6.31
N ALA A 59 -0.73 -33.44 5.03
CA ALA A 59 0.21 -33.03 3.99
C ALA A 59 0.69 -31.58 4.18
N ALA A 60 -0.22 -30.65 4.49
CA ALA A 60 0.12 -29.27 4.79
C ALA A 60 1.02 -29.16 6.03
N SER A 61 0.70 -29.90 7.10
CA SER A 61 1.51 -29.98 8.31
C SER A 61 2.92 -30.52 8.05
N GLN A 62 3.05 -31.60 7.27
CA GLN A 62 4.35 -32.18 6.90
C GLN A 62 5.17 -31.24 6.03
N GLN A 63 4.51 -30.59 5.06
CA GLN A 63 5.16 -29.66 4.15
C GLN A 63 5.72 -28.43 4.85
N LEU A 64 4.98 -27.90 5.83
CA LEU A 64 5.37 -26.72 6.59
C LEU A 64 6.13 -27.06 7.89
N LYS A 65 6.20 -28.34 8.28
CA LYS A 65 6.79 -28.82 9.55
C LYS A 65 6.17 -28.15 10.80
N ILE A 66 4.87 -27.93 10.75
CA ILE A 66 4.06 -27.36 11.84
C ILE A 66 3.09 -28.40 12.40
N ARG A 67 2.50 -28.14 13.56
CA ARG A 67 1.51 -29.07 14.15
C ARG A 67 0.25 -29.09 13.28
N VAL A 68 -0.37 -30.27 13.12
CA VAL A 68 -1.62 -30.41 12.34
C VAL A 68 -2.73 -29.47 12.85
N THR A 69 -2.73 -29.17 14.16
CA THR A 69 -3.69 -28.26 14.80
C THR A 69 -3.54 -26.80 14.41
N SER A 70 -2.42 -26.40 13.79
CA SER A 70 -2.20 -25.03 13.30
C SER A 70 -2.55 -24.87 11.81
N VAL A 71 -3.24 -25.86 11.23
CA VAL A 71 -3.61 -25.89 9.81
C VAL A 71 -5.13 -25.91 9.68
N ASN A 72 -5.70 -24.94 8.97
CA ASN A 72 -7.15 -24.85 8.78
C ASN A 72 -7.54 -24.92 7.30
N ILE A 73 -8.60 -25.67 6.99
CA ILE A 73 -9.19 -25.68 5.65
C ILE A 73 -10.10 -24.46 5.52
N ALA A 74 -9.77 -23.58 4.58
CA ALA A 74 -10.54 -22.37 4.28
C ALA A 74 -11.75 -22.68 3.39
N SER A 75 -11.59 -23.58 2.42
CA SER A 75 -12.70 -24.04 1.57
C SER A 75 -12.40 -25.39 0.93
N ALA A 76 -13.47 -26.10 0.54
CA ALA A 76 -13.37 -27.33 -0.23
C ALA A 76 -14.48 -27.40 -1.27
N GLU A 77 -14.10 -27.67 -2.51
CA GLU A 77 -14.98 -27.70 -3.67
C GLU A 77 -14.86 -29.07 -4.34
N LYS A 78 -16.00 -29.74 -4.59
CA LYS A 78 -16.01 -30.97 -5.37
C LYS A 78 -15.75 -30.62 -6.84
N ARG A 79 -14.73 -31.24 -7.44
CA ARG A 79 -14.27 -30.94 -8.80
C ARG A 79 -13.95 -32.23 -9.56
N THR A 80 -14.18 -32.22 -10.86
CA THR A 80 -13.72 -33.28 -11.77
C THR A 80 -12.45 -32.82 -12.48
N PHE A 81 -11.37 -33.58 -12.32
CA PHE A 81 -10.07 -33.34 -12.94
C PHE A 81 -9.95 -34.11 -14.26
N LYS A 82 -9.17 -33.60 -15.20
CA LYS A 82 -9.10 -34.14 -16.57
C LYS A 82 -8.17 -35.34 -16.72
N ASN A 83 -7.35 -35.63 -15.71
CA ASN A 83 -6.37 -36.72 -15.75
C ASN A 83 -6.06 -37.28 -14.36
N GLY A 84 -5.36 -38.43 -14.34
CA GLY A 84 -4.90 -39.11 -13.12
C GLY A 84 -3.93 -38.31 -12.24
N CYS A 85 -3.37 -37.22 -12.77
CA CYS A 85 -2.51 -36.28 -12.03
C CYS A 85 -3.27 -35.08 -11.47
N LEU A 86 -4.60 -35.11 -11.52
CA LEU A 86 -5.46 -34.07 -10.96
C LEU A 86 -5.21 -32.67 -11.58
N ASP A 87 -4.92 -32.65 -12.88
CA ASP A 87 -4.53 -31.47 -13.66
C ASP A 87 -3.19 -30.83 -13.26
N LEU A 88 -2.36 -31.56 -12.49
CA LEU A 88 -1.06 -31.13 -11.95
C LEU A 88 0.08 -32.08 -12.36
N GLY A 89 0.06 -32.57 -13.61
CA GLY A 89 1.14 -33.41 -14.15
C GLY A 89 2.38 -32.59 -14.47
N GLU A 90 3.56 -33.10 -14.11
CA GLU A 90 4.84 -32.51 -14.55
C GLU A 90 5.17 -32.86 -16.02
N ALA A 91 6.11 -32.14 -16.63
CA ALA A 91 6.40 -32.21 -18.08
C ALA A 91 6.74 -33.62 -18.61
N ASN A 92 7.13 -34.56 -17.75
CA ASN A 92 7.48 -35.95 -18.08
C ASN A 92 6.67 -37.00 -17.29
N GLU A 93 5.62 -36.57 -16.59
CA GLU A 93 4.79 -37.48 -15.80
C GLU A 93 3.69 -38.09 -16.67
N ILE A 94 3.60 -39.42 -16.68
CA ILE A 94 2.57 -40.13 -17.44
C ILE A 94 1.28 -40.13 -16.60
N CYS A 95 0.32 -39.31 -17.00
CA CYS A 95 -0.99 -39.20 -16.36
C CYS A 95 -2.04 -39.99 -17.16
N SER A 96 -2.91 -40.74 -16.47
CA SER A 96 -4.05 -41.37 -17.14
C SER A 96 -5.00 -40.31 -17.71
N THR A 97 -5.71 -40.61 -18.79
CA THR A 97 -6.69 -39.69 -19.43
C THR A 97 -8.10 -39.80 -18.84
N ALA A 98 -8.28 -40.63 -17.81
CA ALA A 98 -9.57 -40.80 -17.14
C ALA A 98 -9.94 -39.54 -16.34
N LEU A 99 -11.20 -39.13 -16.42
CA LEU A 99 -11.74 -38.06 -15.58
C LEU A 99 -11.80 -38.53 -14.12
N ILE A 100 -11.20 -37.78 -13.22
CA ILE A 100 -11.14 -38.12 -11.80
C ILE A 100 -12.03 -37.17 -11.01
N ASN A 101 -13.09 -37.69 -10.40
CA ASN A 101 -13.83 -36.93 -9.41
C ASN A 101 -12.98 -36.76 -8.15
N GLY A 102 -13.06 -35.59 -7.55
CA GLY A 102 -12.22 -35.25 -6.41
C GLY A 102 -12.55 -33.91 -5.79
N TRP A 103 -11.57 -33.36 -5.09
CA TRP A 103 -11.70 -32.16 -4.28
C TRP A 103 -10.56 -31.19 -4.57
N ARG A 104 -10.91 -29.91 -4.75
CA ARG A 104 -9.97 -28.79 -4.62
C ARG A 104 -10.12 -28.22 -3.22
N VAL A 105 -9.04 -28.22 -2.44
CA VAL A 105 -9.06 -27.85 -1.02
C VAL A 105 -8.07 -26.72 -0.77
N VAL A 106 -8.57 -25.60 -0.25
CA VAL A 106 -7.75 -24.43 0.11
C VAL A 106 -7.47 -24.47 1.59
N VAL A 107 -6.20 -24.33 1.95
CA VAL A 107 -5.69 -24.38 3.31
C VAL A 107 -5.06 -23.03 3.64
N ASN A 108 -5.49 -22.43 4.75
CA ASN A 108 -4.88 -21.22 5.27
C ASN A 108 -4.01 -21.57 6.49
N VAL A 109 -2.76 -21.11 6.45
CA VAL A 109 -1.81 -21.23 7.57
C VAL A 109 -1.13 -19.88 7.73
N GLU A 110 -1.43 -19.18 8.83
CA GLU A 110 -0.92 -17.82 9.09
C GLU A 110 -1.17 -16.88 7.89
N ASN A 111 -0.12 -16.39 7.22
CA ASN A 111 -0.18 -15.55 6.02
C ASN A 111 0.08 -16.33 4.71
N GLN A 112 -0.11 -17.65 4.71
CA GLN A 112 0.13 -18.53 3.55
C GLN A 112 -1.16 -19.22 3.13
N VAL A 113 -1.36 -19.32 1.81
CA VAL A 113 -2.45 -20.06 1.19
C VAL A 113 -1.86 -21.25 0.43
N LEU A 114 -2.21 -22.47 0.82
CA LEU A 114 -1.86 -23.69 0.11
C LEU A 114 -3.11 -24.26 -0.55
N VAL A 115 -3.01 -24.62 -1.83
CA VAL A 115 -4.12 -25.21 -2.59
C VAL A 115 -3.78 -26.64 -2.97
N TYR A 116 -4.57 -27.60 -2.49
CA TYR A 116 -4.40 -29.02 -2.78
C TYR A 116 -5.48 -29.54 -3.72
N HIS A 117 -5.10 -30.41 -4.65
CA HIS A 117 -6.03 -31.24 -5.42
C HIS A 117 -5.95 -32.68 -4.92
N THR A 118 -7.10 -33.34 -4.78
CA THR A 118 -7.15 -34.74 -4.37
C THR A 118 -8.30 -35.51 -5.01
N ASN A 119 -8.18 -36.83 -5.18
CA ASN A 119 -9.30 -37.68 -5.60
C ASN A 119 -10.38 -37.82 -4.50
N GLU A 120 -11.54 -38.43 -4.82
CA GLU A 120 -12.72 -38.48 -3.91
C GLU A 120 -12.43 -38.99 -2.50
N ASN A 121 -11.42 -39.84 -2.31
CA ASN A 121 -11.10 -40.49 -1.04
C ASN A 121 -9.81 -39.96 -0.35
N GLY A 122 -9.09 -39.01 -0.92
CA GLY A 122 -7.88 -38.46 -0.29
C GLY A 122 -6.60 -39.24 -0.55
N SER A 123 -6.62 -40.32 -1.35
CA SER A 123 -5.48 -41.22 -1.54
C SER A 123 -4.44 -40.69 -2.52
N VAL A 124 -4.85 -39.86 -3.47
CA VAL A 124 -3.96 -39.14 -4.39
C VAL A 124 -4.13 -37.67 -4.12
N LEU A 125 -3.07 -37.02 -3.63
CA LEU A 125 -3.08 -35.63 -3.15
C LEU A 125 -1.86 -34.90 -3.71
N LYS A 126 -2.08 -33.77 -4.38
CA LYS A 126 -1.01 -32.92 -4.95
C LYS A 126 -1.18 -31.46 -4.57
N LEU A 127 -0.07 -30.78 -4.31
CA LEU A 127 -0.05 -29.33 -4.11
C LEU A 127 -0.07 -28.63 -5.47
N ASN A 128 -1.01 -27.70 -5.65
CA ASN A 128 -1.01 -26.78 -6.76
C ASN A 128 -0.11 -25.59 -6.43
N GLU A 129 1.18 -25.70 -6.77
CA GLU A 129 2.17 -24.68 -6.43
C GLU A 129 1.84 -23.31 -7.05
N LYS A 130 1.26 -23.28 -8.26
CA LYS A 130 0.90 -22.05 -8.97
C LYS A 130 -0.24 -21.30 -8.28
N GLU A 131 -1.25 -22.01 -7.80
CA GLU A 131 -2.37 -21.41 -7.04
C GLU A 131 -1.99 -21.09 -5.59
N SER A 132 -0.95 -21.73 -5.06
CA SER A 132 -0.43 -21.46 -3.72
C SER A 132 0.52 -20.24 -3.64
N GLN A 133 0.73 -19.52 -4.76
CA GLN A 133 1.71 -18.42 -4.89
C GLN A 133 1.12 -17.00 -4.75
N THR A 134 -0.15 -16.81 -4.43
CA THR A 134 -0.78 -15.48 -4.52
C THR A 134 -0.77 -14.67 -3.23
N THR A 135 0.23 -13.79 -3.07
CA THR A 135 0.10 -12.37 -2.62
C THR A 135 1.40 -11.58 -2.96
N SER A 136 1.23 -10.43 -3.63
CA SER A 136 2.19 -9.33 -3.94
C SER A 136 3.55 -9.64 -4.63
N SER A 137 3.83 -8.93 -5.75
CA SER A 137 5.10 -8.68 -6.49
C SER A 137 6.14 -9.79 -6.74
N ASP A 138 6.08 -10.95 -6.09
CA ASP A 138 7.09 -12.01 -6.12
C ASP A 138 6.78 -13.09 -7.16
N LYS A 139 6.46 -12.71 -8.41
CA LYS A 139 6.26 -13.70 -9.49
C LYS A 139 7.52 -14.51 -9.82
N GLN A 140 8.67 -14.20 -9.22
CA GLN A 140 9.94 -14.85 -9.55
C GLN A 140 10.58 -15.64 -8.39
N PHE A 141 10.19 -15.46 -7.11
CA PHE A 141 10.92 -16.04 -5.98
C PHE A 141 10.29 -17.36 -5.45
N PRO A 142 10.91 -18.54 -5.67
CA PRO A 142 10.28 -19.81 -5.37
C PRO A 142 10.02 -20.01 -3.87
N VAL A 143 8.78 -20.42 -3.53
CA VAL A 143 8.34 -20.67 -2.14
C VAL A 143 9.25 -21.69 -1.43
N LYS A 144 9.70 -22.71 -2.15
CA LYS A 144 10.65 -23.71 -1.63
C LYS A 144 11.96 -23.07 -1.16
N THR A 145 12.52 -22.18 -1.98
CA THR A 145 13.77 -21.47 -1.72
C THR A 145 13.61 -20.49 -0.56
N ARG A 146 12.54 -19.70 -0.59
CA ARG A 146 12.12 -18.80 0.49
C ARG A 146 12.06 -19.51 1.85
N ASN A 147 11.32 -20.61 1.91
CA ASN A 147 11.14 -21.39 3.15
C ASN A 147 12.45 -22.05 3.59
N ALA A 148 13.32 -22.43 2.66
CA ALA A 148 14.61 -22.99 3.02
C ALA A 148 15.54 -21.94 3.66
N ILE A 149 15.57 -20.71 3.14
CA ILE A 149 16.38 -19.60 3.67
C ILE A 149 15.86 -19.13 5.03
N LEU A 150 14.54 -18.93 5.17
CA LEU A 150 13.94 -18.55 6.45
C LEU A 150 14.22 -19.59 7.55
N ARG A 151 14.20 -20.88 7.20
CA ARG A 151 14.58 -21.96 8.14
C ARG A 151 16.07 -21.91 8.51
N ALA A 152 16.95 -21.61 7.57
CA ALA A 152 18.38 -21.47 7.85
C ALA A 152 18.63 -20.31 8.83
N ALA A 153 18.03 -19.16 8.57
CA ALA A 153 18.12 -17.97 9.42
C ALA A 153 17.48 -18.17 10.80
N SER A 154 16.30 -18.80 10.85
CA SER A 154 15.63 -19.11 12.12
C SER A 154 16.46 -20.03 13.01
N ARG A 155 17.13 -21.03 12.42
CA ARG A 155 18.05 -21.91 13.16
C ARG A 155 19.27 -21.16 13.68
N GLN A 156 19.82 -20.25 12.88
CA GLN A 156 21.00 -19.48 13.29
C GLN A 156 20.68 -18.52 14.44
N LEU A 157 19.53 -17.85 14.39
CA LEU A 157 19.10 -16.91 15.43
C LEU A 157 18.46 -17.59 16.64
N LYS A 158 18.06 -18.86 16.51
CA LYS A 158 17.24 -19.58 17.50
C LYS A 158 15.88 -18.90 17.76
N GLU A 159 15.36 -18.20 16.75
CA GLU A 159 14.11 -17.44 16.80
C GLU A 159 13.25 -17.75 15.58
N PRO A 160 11.91 -17.75 15.71
CA PRO A 160 11.01 -17.95 14.57
C PRO A 160 11.04 -16.72 13.65
N LEU A 161 11.31 -16.94 12.36
CA LEU A 161 11.31 -15.88 11.35
C LEU A 161 10.21 -16.10 10.33
N SER A 162 9.58 -15.00 9.92
CA SER A 162 8.50 -14.99 8.93
C SER A 162 8.95 -14.34 7.63
N ILE A 163 8.11 -14.41 6.60
CA ILE A 163 8.37 -13.71 5.33
C ILE A 163 8.51 -12.19 5.51
N GLY A 164 7.87 -11.61 6.52
CA GLY A 164 7.94 -10.17 6.82
C GLY A 164 9.34 -9.71 7.25
N ASN A 165 10.21 -10.64 7.64
CA ASN A 165 11.61 -10.35 7.92
C ASN A 165 12.46 -10.25 6.65
N ILE A 166 11.97 -10.72 5.49
CA ILE A 166 12.71 -10.60 4.23
C ILE A 166 12.66 -9.16 3.76
N MET A 167 13.79 -8.47 3.80
CA MET A 167 13.91 -7.08 3.36
C MET A 167 14.20 -6.97 1.85
N LEU A 168 14.88 -7.97 1.29
CA LEU A 168 15.34 -7.95 -0.10
C LEU A 168 15.43 -9.37 -0.66
N VAL A 169 14.98 -9.53 -1.90
CA VAL A 169 15.20 -10.73 -2.72
C VAL A 169 15.74 -10.29 -4.08
N GLU A 170 16.90 -10.80 -4.44
CA GLU A 170 17.59 -10.47 -5.68
C GLU A 170 17.99 -11.74 -6.42
N LYS A 171 17.57 -11.91 -7.67
CA LYS A 171 18.04 -13.03 -8.51
C LYS A 171 19.48 -12.73 -8.94
N ARG A 172 20.40 -13.67 -8.73
CA ARG A 172 21.83 -13.49 -9.01
C ARG A 172 22.45 -14.76 -9.59
N THR A 173 23.44 -14.61 -10.47
CA THR A 173 24.30 -15.70 -10.93
C THR A 173 25.63 -15.63 -10.18
N PHE A 174 25.98 -16.72 -9.51
CA PHE A 174 27.24 -16.85 -8.76
C PHE A 174 28.31 -17.52 -9.62
N SER A 175 29.58 -17.20 -9.35
CA SER A 175 30.72 -17.61 -10.16
C SER A 175 31.21 -19.04 -9.89
N ASN A 176 30.74 -19.66 -8.80
CA ASN A 176 31.17 -20.99 -8.37
C ASN A 176 30.08 -21.72 -7.57
N GLY A 177 30.29 -23.03 -7.35
CA GLY A 177 29.41 -23.90 -6.57
C GLY A 177 29.22 -23.51 -5.11
N CYS A 178 30.04 -22.59 -4.59
CA CYS A 178 29.94 -22.04 -3.23
C CYS A 178 29.22 -20.69 -3.17
N LEU A 179 28.55 -20.29 -4.26
CA LEU A 179 27.76 -19.07 -4.31
C LEU A 179 28.57 -17.79 -3.99
N ASP A 180 29.82 -17.74 -4.44
CA ASP A 180 30.80 -16.68 -4.13
C ASP A 180 31.21 -16.58 -2.65
N LEU A 181 30.85 -17.58 -1.84
CA LEU A 181 31.07 -17.63 -0.38
C LEU A 181 31.91 -18.85 0.01
N ALA A 182 33.05 -19.05 -0.66
CA ALA A 182 33.99 -20.11 -0.34
C ALA A 182 34.61 -19.89 1.05
N LYS A 183 34.59 -20.91 1.91
CA LYS A 183 35.30 -20.88 3.19
C LYS A 183 36.79 -21.09 3.00
N ARG A 184 37.57 -20.76 4.02
CA ARG A 184 39.03 -21.02 4.02
C ARG A 184 39.30 -22.50 3.75
N ASN A 185 40.14 -22.78 2.75
CA ASN A 185 40.51 -24.12 2.29
C ASN A 185 39.36 -24.97 1.71
N GLU A 186 38.21 -24.37 1.41
CA GLU A 186 37.11 -25.06 0.73
C GLU A 186 37.32 -25.04 -0.79
N VAL A 187 37.25 -26.22 -1.42
CA VAL A 187 37.32 -26.34 -2.87
C VAL A 187 35.91 -26.23 -3.45
N CYS A 188 35.71 -25.25 -4.32
CA CYS A 188 34.42 -24.97 -4.97
C CYS A 188 34.52 -25.28 -6.47
N THR A 189 33.42 -25.76 -7.08
CA THR A 189 33.38 -25.96 -8.53
C THR A 189 33.36 -24.61 -9.25
N ASN A 190 33.98 -24.52 -10.43
CA ASN A 190 33.96 -23.31 -11.27
C ASN A 190 32.67 -23.17 -12.11
N ALA A 191 31.60 -23.85 -11.73
CA ALA A 191 30.32 -23.80 -12.45
C ALA A 191 29.54 -22.54 -12.04
N LEU A 192 29.01 -21.81 -13.03
CA LEU A 192 28.09 -20.70 -12.78
C LEU A 192 26.78 -21.25 -12.19
N VAL A 193 26.31 -20.65 -11.10
CA VAL A 193 25.10 -21.09 -10.39
C VAL A 193 24.07 -19.98 -10.39
N GLU A 194 22.92 -20.20 -11.04
CA GLU A 194 21.77 -19.31 -10.86
C GLU A 194 21.15 -19.47 -9.48
N GLY A 195 20.82 -18.36 -8.85
CA GLY A 195 20.31 -18.34 -7.49
C GLY A 195 19.79 -17.00 -7.02
N TRP A 196 19.79 -16.84 -5.71
CA TRP A 196 19.11 -15.77 -4.98
C TRP A 196 20.02 -15.22 -3.91
N ARG A 197 20.12 -13.89 -3.82
CA ARG A 197 20.63 -13.17 -2.67
C ARG A 197 19.44 -12.64 -1.88
N VAL A 198 19.36 -12.95 -0.59
CA VAL A 198 18.20 -12.67 0.26
C VAL A 198 18.67 -12.02 1.55
N ALA A 199 18.19 -10.81 1.83
CA ALA A 199 18.48 -10.11 3.09
C ALA A 199 17.30 -10.25 4.05
N ILE A 200 17.60 -10.63 5.29
CA ILE A 200 16.64 -10.83 6.37
C ILE A 200 16.94 -9.81 7.47
N GLY A 201 16.00 -8.89 7.68
CA GLY A 201 16.02 -7.92 8.76
C GLY A 201 15.54 -8.54 10.07
N VAL A 202 16.36 -8.41 11.10
CA VAL A 202 16.00 -8.66 12.49
C VAL A 202 16.41 -7.45 13.34
N PRO A 203 15.86 -7.26 14.55
CA PRO A 203 15.94 -5.98 15.27
C PRO A 203 17.34 -5.34 15.36
N ASP A 204 18.39 -6.15 15.56
CA ASP A 204 19.75 -5.64 15.80
C ASP A 204 20.74 -5.92 14.67
N ARG A 205 20.33 -6.62 13.61
CA ARG A 205 21.22 -6.98 12.50
C ARG A 205 20.45 -7.37 11.25
N THR A 206 21.13 -7.34 10.12
CA THR A 206 20.61 -7.92 8.87
C THR A 206 21.41 -9.16 8.55
N LEU A 207 20.76 -10.29 8.31
CA LEU A 207 21.42 -11.50 7.82
C LEU A 207 21.27 -11.58 6.31
N VAL A 208 22.37 -11.73 5.57
CA VAL A 208 22.33 -11.89 4.12
C VAL A 208 22.69 -13.32 3.73
N TYR A 209 21.81 -13.97 2.97
CA TYR A 209 21.96 -15.34 2.49
C TYR A 209 22.08 -15.41 0.97
N HIS A 210 22.95 -16.30 0.48
CA HIS A 210 22.96 -16.73 -0.92
C HIS A 210 22.37 -18.14 -1.02
N SER A 211 21.55 -18.39 -2.03
CA SER A 211 20.98 -19.70 -2.32
C SER A 211 21.00 -20.01 -3.81
N ASN A 212 21.08 -21.28 -4.21
CA ASN A 212 20.76 -21.64 -5.60
C ASN A 212 19.25 -21.56 -5.87
N ASN A 213 18.85 -21.68 -7.14
CA ASN A 213 17.48 -21.39 -7.58
C ASN A 213 16.38 -22.21 -6.86
N ASN A 214 16.70 -23.44 -6.44
CA ASN A 214 15.75 -24.37 -5.81
C ASN A 214 15.88 -24.49 -4.28
N GLY A 215 16.78 -23.72 -3.64
CA GLY A 215 16.95 -23.73 -2.19
C GLY A 215 17.73 -24.91 -1.63
N SER A 216 18.43 -25.69 -2.45
CA SER A 216 19.20 -26.87 -1.99
C SER A 216 20.58 -26.51 -1.43
N ILE A 217 21.17 -25.40 -1.86
CA ILE A 217 22.43 -24.86 -1.33
C ILE A 217 22.13 -23.47 -0.79
N ILE A 218 22.43 -23.23 0.49
CA ILE A 218 22.20 -21.95 1.18
C ILE A 218 23.42 -21.61 2.02
N ARG A 219 23.92 -20.38 1.92
CA ARG A 219 25.10 -19.90 2.65
C ARG A 219 24.85 -18.50 3.21
N LEU A 220 25.29 -18.28 4.44
CA LEU A 220 25.32 -16.96 5.06
C LEU A 220 26.53 -16.18 4.53
N ASN A 221 26.31 -14.94 4.12
CA ASN A 221 27.36 -13.99 3.83
C ASN A 221 27.68 -13.22 5.13
N GLU A 222 28.63 -13.74 5.91
CA GLU A 222 29.03 -13.19 7.21
C GLU A 222 29.46 -11.72 7.10
N LYS A 223 30.28 -11.39 6.08
CA LYS A 223 30.75 -10.03 5.82
C LYS A 223 29.63 -9.01 5.58
N GLU A 224 28.58 -9.40 4.85
CA GLU A 224 27.41 -8.54 4.63
C GLU A 224 26.45 -8.52 5.82
N SER A 225 26.55 -9.52 6.71
CA SER A 225 25.68 -9.68 7.88
C SER A 225 26.22 -9.00 9.15
N GLU A 226 27.50 -8.61 9.17
CA GLU A 226 28.19 -7.97 10.30
C GLU A 226 27.99 -6.44 10.39
N LEU A 227 27.35 -5.81 9.40
CA LEU A 227 27.14 -4.35 9.33
C LEU A 227 25.78 -3.91 9.90
N GLY A 228 25.42 -4.34 11.10
CA GLY A 228 24.13 -4.03 11.74
C GLY A 228 24.25 -3.12 12.96
N GLU A 229 23.77 -1.87 12.88
CA GLU A 229 23.10 -1.13 13.96
C GLU A 229 22.53 0.21 13.45
N ASN A 230 21.40 0.62 14.03
CA ASN A 230 20.61 1.83 13.79
C ASN A 230 21.42 3.11 13.47
N SER A 231 21.65 3.39 12.20
CA SER A 231 22.08 4.72 11.75
C SER A 231 21.55 4.99 10.34
N GLU A 232 21.21 6.25 10.07
CA GLU A 232 21.14 6.76 8.70
C GLU A 232 22.30 6.17 7.89
N PRO A 233 22.14 5.88 6.58
CA PRO A 233 23.16 5.19 5.78
C PRO A 233 24.54 5.84 5.94
N LYS A 234 25.40 5.35 6.85
CA LYS A 234 26.67 6.02 7.12
C LYS A 234 27.57 5.82 5.92
N LEU A 235 27.87 6.92 5.23
CA LEU A 235 28.73 6.89 4.06
C LEU A 235 30.09 6.27 4.45
N PRO A 236 30.51 5.14 3.83
CA PRO A 236 31.78 4.51 4.16
C PRO A 236 32.93 5.51 4.03
N GLN A 237 33.90 5.46 4.95
CA GLN A 237 34.99 6.46 4.96
C GLN A 237 35.74 6.52 3.62
N ALA A 238 35.89 5.38 2.94
CA ALA A 238 36.48 5.31 1.60
C ALA A 238 35.67 6.11 0.56
N VAL A 239 34.35 5.98 0.58
CA VAL A 239 33.42 6.72 -0.30
C VAL A 239 33.44 8.20 0.07
N GLN A 240 33.33 8.54 1.36
CA GLN A 240 33.41 9.93 1.83
C GLN A 240 34.70 10.61 1.38
N ASN A 241 35.84 9.96 1.57
CA ASN A 241 37.14 10.48 1.15
C ASN A 241 37.24 10.60 -0.38
N ALA A 242 36.71 9.64 -1.13
CA ALA A 242 36.68 9.70 -2.59
C ALA A 242 35.84 10.89 -3.10
N VAL A 243 34.66 11.10 -2.53
CA VAL A 243 33.77 12.21 -2.88
C VAL A 243 34.37 13.55 -2.48
N ILE A 244 34.91 13.70 -1.27
CA ILE A 244 35.56 14.95 -0.84
C ILE A 244 36.73 15.30 -1.76
N ARG A 245 37.55 14.33 -2.15
CA ARG A 245 38.66 14.56 -3.10
C ARG A 245 38.14 14.97 -4.48
N ALA A 246 37.16 14.26 -5.03
CA ALA A 246 36.60 14.57 -6.34
C ALA A 246 35.93 15.96 -6.37
N ALA A 247 35.18 16.30 -5.32
CA ALA A 247 34.56 17.61 -5.16
C ALA A 247 35.61 18.72 -4.99
N SER A 248 36.64 18.50 -4.15
CA SER A 248 37.71 19.49 -3.94
C SER A 248 38.48 19.79 -5.24
N GLN A 249 38.77 18.74 -6.01
CA GLN A 249 39.42 18.87 -7.33
C GLN A 249 38.55 19.63 -8.32
N ARG A 250 37.24 19.33 -8.36
CA ARG A 250 36.31 19.96 -9.29
C ARG A 250 36.06 21.43 -8.98
N LEU A 251 35.93 21.76 -7.70
CA LEU A 251 35.66 23.12 -7.21
C LEU A 251 36.94 23.96 -7.06
N GLN A 252 38.12 23.33 -7.11
CA GLN A 252 39.41 23.95 -6.76
C GLN A 252 39.40 24.62 -5.38
N LYS A 253 38.66 24.02 -4.44
CA LYS A 253 38.41 24.54 -3.09
C LYS A 253 38.47 23.43 -2.06
N ARG A 254 38.68 23.80 -0.79
CA ARG A 254 38.64 22.85 0.32
C ARG A 254 37.19 22.43 0.61
N VAL A 255 36.87 21.17 0.28
CA VAL A 255 35.62 20.51 0.67
C VAL A 255 35.89 19.66 1.92
N THR A 256 34.91 19.59 2.82
CA THR A 256 34.97 18.82 4.06
C THR A 256 33.74 17.93 4.20
N ALA A 257 33.74 17.01 5.17
CA ALA A 257 32.59 16.16 5.43
C ALA A 257 31.30 16.94 5.78
N ARG A 258 31.42 18.18 6.27
CA ARG A 258 30.27 19.07 6.55
C ARG A 258 29.61 19.61 5.29
N ASP A 259 30.32 19.63 4.18
CA ASP A 259 29.80 20.09 2.89
C ASP A 259 29.01 18.96 2.18
N ILE A 260 28.97 17.74 2.73
CA ILE A 260 28.10 16.65 2.26
C ILE A 260 26.74 16.83 2.91
N THR A 261 25.71 17.11 2.11
CA THR A 261 24.37 17.47 2.61
C THR A 261 23.33 16.36 2.44
N ASN A 262 23.60 15.37 1.59
CA ASN A 262 22.70 14.24 1.38
C ASN A 262 23.45 12.99 0.88
N ILE A 263 23.02 11.82 1.35
CA ILE A 263 23.53 10.50 0.97
C ILE A 263 22.37 9.52 0.77
N ASP A 264 22.31 8.90 -0.41
CA ASP A 264 21.35 7.83 -0.72
C ASP A 264 22.11 6.57 -1.15
N LYS A 265 21.85 5.43 -0.50
CA LYS A 265 22.36 4.13 -0.98
C LYS A 265 21.51 3.69 -2.19
N ARG A 266 22.15 3.34 -3.31
CA ARG A 266 21.48 2.99 -4.58
C ARG A 266 22.13 1.78 -5.26
N ALA A 267 21.39 1.17 -6.18
CA ALA A 267 21.89 0.14 -7.08
C ALA A 267 21.80 0.69 -8.51
N TRP A 268 22.93 0.74 -9.21
CA TRP A 268 23.04 1.37 -10.52
C TRP A 268 22.87 0.36 -11.64
N ALA A 269 22.09 0.70 -12.67
CA ALA A 269 22.01 -0.08 -13.89
C ALA A 269 23.30 0.06 -14.73
N GLY A 270 24.31 -0.76 -14.43
CA GLY A 270 25.53 -0.90 -15.20
C GLY A 270 26.80 -0.32 -14.56
N GLY A 271 27.96 -0.71 -15.10
CA GLY A 271 29.30 -0.39 -14.56
C GLY A 271 29.67 1.10 -14.60
N CYS A 272 28.94 1.88 -15.39
CA CYS A 272 29.12 3.33 -15.47
C CYS A 272 28.24 4.10 -14.49
N LEU A 273 27.61 3.42 -13.53
CA LEU A 273 26.81 4.03 -12.47
C LEU A 273 25.67 4.91 -13.03
N GLU A 274 25.03 4.45 -14.12
CA GLU A 274 24.02 5.18 -14.91
C GLU A 274 24.51 6.49 -15.57
N LEU A 275 25.82 6.71 -15.59
CA LEU A 275 26.48 7.90 -16.14
C LEU A 275 27.48 7.51 -17.24
N ALA A 276 27.02 6.72 -18.21
CA ALA A 276 27.78 6.34 -19.40
C ALA A 276 28.07 7.57 -20.27
N ARG A 277 29.32 7.73 -20.72
CA ARG A 277 29.67 8.72 -21.74
C ARG A 277 29.27 8.23 -23.13
N PRO A 278 29.11 9.13 -24.13
CA PRO A 278 28.90 8.73 -25.51
C PRO A 278 29.97 7.71 -25.94
N ASN A 279 29.52 6.59 -26.52
CA ASN A 279 30.37 5.49 -26.99
C ASN A 279 31.23 4.79 -25.92
N GLU A 280 30.94 5.00 -24.63
CA GLU A 280 31.62 4.29 -23.55
C GLU A 280 30.99 2.91 -23.32
N PRO A 281 31.76 1.82 -23.45
CA PRO A 281 31.24 0.49 -23.15
C PRO A 281 31.08 0.33 -21.63
N CYS A 282 29.84 0.11 -21.19
CA CYS A 282 29.51 -0.12 -19.78
C CYS A 282 29.07 -1.57 -19.57
N THR A 283 29.51 -2.19 -18.47
CA THR A 283 29.00 -3.52 -18.09
C THR A 283 27.50 -3.43 -17.79
N ARG A 284 26.74 -4.48 -18.11
CA ARG A 284 25.28 -4.52 -17.85
C ARG A 284 24.91 -4.95 -16.42
N ASN A 285 25.90 -5.29 -15.60
CA ASN A 285 25.68 -5.73 -14.22
C ASN A 285 25.19 -4.58 -13.34
N ILE A 286 24.25 -4.86 -12.44
CA ILE A 286 23.82 -3.91 -11.42
C ILE A 286 24.98 -3.70 -10.44
N VAL A 287 25.34 -2.44 -10.19
CA VAL A 287 26.45 -2.08 -9.30
C VAL A 287 25.88 -1.40 -8.05
N PRO A 288 25.99 -2.00 -6.85
CA PRO A 288 25.61 -1.33 -5.60
C PRO A 288 26.54 -0.15 -5.33
N GLY A 289 26.01 0.91 -4.73
CA GLY A 289 26.72 2.17 -4.62
C GLY A 289 25.98 3.27 -3.86
N TRP A 290 26.49 4.49 -4.02
CA TRP A 290 26.00 5.67 -3.29
C TRP A 290 25.80 6.86 -4.22
N ARG A 291 24.68 7.55 -4.07
CA ARG A 291 24.46 8.91 -4.55
C ARG A 291 24.82 9.87 -3.43
N VAL A 292 25.75 10.78 -3.66
CA VAL A 292 26.25 11.72 -2.65
C VAL A 292 26.15 13.15 -3.18
N VAL A 293 25.52 14.03 -2.41
CA VAL A 293 25.38 15.46 -2.72
C VAL A 293 26.37 16.26 -1.88
N VAL A 294 27.19 17.07 -2.55
CA VAL A 294 28.12 18.01 -1.95
C VAL A 294 27.67 19.43 -2.27
N GLU A 295 27.46 20.25 -1.25
CA GLU A 295 27.07 21.65 -1.34
C GLU A 295 28.22 22.55 -0.84
N LYS A 296 28.73 23.42 -1.70
CA LYS A 296 29.77 24.38 -1.35
C LYS A 296 29.59 25.70 -2.09
N ASP A 297 29.52 26.80 -1.35
CA ASP A 297 29.40 28.17 -1.91
C ASP A 297 28.33 28.26 -3.02
N ASN A 298 27.14 27.74 -2.74
CA ASN A 298 25.99 27.72 -3.64
C ASN A 298 26.12 26.79 -4.89
N GLN A 299 27.21 26.03 -4.99
CA GLN A 299 27.38 24.98 -6.02
C GLN A 299 27.06 23.60 -5.44
N ASN A 300 26.18 22.86 -6.12
CA ASN A 300 25.83 21.48 -5.77
C ASN A 300 26.44 20.49 -6.77
N LEU A 301 27.29 19.60 -6.28
CA LEU A 301 27.84 18.50 -7.05
C LEU A 301 27.20 17.19 -6.59
N VAL A 302 26.63 16.45 -7.53
CA VAL A 302 26.06 15.13 -7.27
C VAL A 302 26.97 14.05 -7.85
N PHE A 303 27.46 13.17 -6.97
CA PHE A 303 28.34 12.07 -7.33
C PHE A 303 27.63 10.73 -7.21
N HIS A 304 27.83 9.86 -8.20
CA HIS A 304 27.51 8.44 -8.11
C HIS A 304 28.79 7.67 -7.84
N THR A 305 28.75 6.77 -6.87
CA THR A 305 29.89 5.91 -6.53
C THR A 305 29.47 4.46 -6.43
N ASN A 306 30.40 3.51 -6.57
CA ASN A 306 30.18 2.13 -6.16
C ASN A 306 30.36 1.96 -4.63
N GLU A 307 30.02 0.80 -4.09
CA GLU A 307 29.89 0.58 -2.64
C GLU A 307 31.15 0.93 -1.82
N ASN A 308 32.34 0.82 -2.42
CA ASN A 308 33.63 1.11 -1.79
C ASN A 308 34.26 2.46 -2.21
N GLY A 309 33.64 3.19 -3.15
CA GLY A 309 34.13 4.48 -3.64
C GLY A 309 35.31 4.38 -4.61
N SER A 310 35.65 3.19 -5.12
CA SER A 310 36.72 2.99 -6.11
C SER A 310 36.33 3.48 -7.50
N ALA A 311 35.03 3.51 -7.81
CA ALA A 311 34.47 4.15 -8.99
C ALA A 311 33.60 5.32 -8.54
N ILE A 312 33.88 6.52 -9.05
CA ILE A 312 33.14 7.75 -8.77
C ILE A 312 32.92 8.53 -10.06
N ARG A 313 31.71 9.02 -10.27
CA ARG A 313 31.32 9.82 -11.43
C ARG A 313 30.47 11.01 -11.01
N LEU A 314 30.75 12.16 -11.61
CA LEU A 314 29.92 13.35 -11.46
C LEU A 314 28.69 13.22 -12.35
N ASN A 315 27.50 13.30 -11.78
CA ASN A 315 26.27 13.46 -12.54
C ASN A 315 26.18 14.92 -13.00
N GLU A 316 26.76 15.22 -14.17
CA GLU A 316 26.78 16.58 -14.68
C GLU A 316 25.39 17.15 -14.92
N LYS A 317 24.42 16.33 -15.36
CA LYS A 317 23.05 16.78 -15.62
C LYS A 317 22.39 17.22 -14.32
N GLU A 318 22.49 16.40 -13.27
CA GLU A 318 21.91 16.70 -11.96
C GLU A 318 22.64 17.83 -11.23
N SER A 319 23.97 17.90 -11.37
CA SER A 319 24.77 19.01 -10.86
C SER A 319 24.48 20.33 -11.61
N LYS A 320 24.10 20.25 -12.90
CA LYS A 320 23.67 21.41 -13.71
C LYS A 320 22.22 21.83 -13.45
N ILE A 321 21.31 20.91 -13.08
CA ILE A 321 19.93 21.23 -12.68
C ILE A 321 19.92 22.15 -11.45
N SER A 322 20.92 22.07 -10.57
CA SER A 322 21.08 22.98 -9.42
C SER A 322 21.89 24.25 -9.71
N ASN A 323 22.49 24.40 -10.90
CA ASN A 323 23.23 25.60 -11.31
C ASN A 323 22.33 26.70 -11.90
N GLN A 324 21.02 26.47 -11.98
CA GLN A 324 20.07 27.57 -11.84
C GLN A 324 19.76 27.64 -10.34
N GLU A 325 20.65 28.30 -9.61
CA GLU A 325 20.48 28.55 -8.17
C GLU A 325 19.12 29.19 -7.96
N LEU A 326 18.23 28.52 -7.21
CA LEU A 326 17.02 29.17 -6.72
C LEU A 326 17.49 30.37 -5.85
N PRO A 327 17.27 31.62 -6.27
CA PRO A 327 17.85 32.76 -5.59
C PRO A 327 17.42 32.77 -4.12
N THR A 328 18.34 33.14 -3.22
CA THR A 328 18.08 33.17 -1.76
C THR A 328 16.82 33.98 -1.44
N ARG A 329 16.57 35.06 -2.22
CA ARG A 329 15.36 35.88 -2.13
C ARG A 329 14.09 35.07 -2.41
N VAL A 330 14.07 34.29 -3.50
CA VAL A 330 12.96 33.41 -3.87
C VAL A 330 12.75 32.31 -2.82
N ARG A 331 13.83 31.62 -2.42
CA ARG A 331 13.78 30.61 -1.33
C ARG A 331 13.17 31.18 -0.06
N THR A 332 13.65 32.34 0.37
CA THR A 332 13.21 32.99 1.61
C THR A 332 11.76 33.43 1.51
N ALA A 333 11.34 34.00 0.39
CA ALA A 333 9.98 34.45 0.19
C ALA A 333 8.97 33.29 0.16
N VAL A 334 9.30 32.19 -0.53
CA VAL A 334 8.46 30.98 -0.58
C VAL A 334 8.32 30.33 0.81
N ILE A 335 9.42 30.14 1.54
CA ILE A 335 9.38 29.56 2.90
C ILE A 335 8.66 30.48 3.87
N ARG A 336 8.86 31.80 3.80
CA ARG A 336 8.17 32.78 4.64
C ARG A 336 6.66 32.72 4.43
N ASP A 337 6.22 32.71 3.17
CA ASP A 337 4.80 32.57 2.86
C ASP A 337 4.27 31.24 3.43
N ALA A 338 4.97 30.13 3.18
CA ALA A 338 4.59 28.80 3.67
C ALA A 338 4.38 28.77 5.20
N ILE A 339 5.28 29.38 5.97
CA ILE A 339 5.15 29.51 7.43
C ILE A 339 3.90 30.33 7.78
N GLN A 340 3.70 31.49 7.13
CA GLN A 340 2.64 32.43 7.46
C GLN A 340 1.24 31.84 7.26
N TRP A 341 1.00 31.09 6.18
CA TRP A 341 -0.34 30.57 5.89
C TRP A 341 -0.61 29.22 6.56
N SER A 342 0.39 28.34 6.68
CA SER A 342 0.20 26.99 7.26
C SER A 342 0.42 26.93 8.78
N GLY A 343 1.13 27.90 9.34
CA GLY A 343 1.57 27.88 10.74
C GLY A 343 2.54 26.72 11.05
N ILE A 344 3.23 26.17 10.05
CA ILE A 344 4.27 25.14 10.22
C ILE A 344 5.63 25.84 10.39
N PRO A 345 6.45 25.44 11.39
CA PRO A 345 7.76 26.05 11.61
C PRO A 345 8.74 25.72 10.47
N ALA A 346 9.66 26.64 10.20
CA ALA A 346 10.65 26.53 9.11
C ALA A 346 11.43 25.21 9.13
N SER A 347 11.77 24.68 10.32
CA SER A 347 12.51 23.43 10.49
C SER A 347 11.79 22.19 9.95
N LYS A 348 10.47 22.27 9.75
CA LYS A 348 9.64 21.19 9.19
C LYS A 348 9.29 21.41 7.71
N LEU A 349 9.79 22.47 7.09
CA LEU A 349 9.54 22.80 5.69
C LEU A 349 10.82 22.65 4.89
N ARG A 350 10.74 21.95 3.75
CA ARG A 350 11.89 21.70 2.87
C ARG A 350 11.50 21.99 1.43
N ILE A 351 12.33 22.75 0.72
CA ILE A 351 12.21 22.80 -0.75
C ILE A 351 12.78 21.49 -1.29
N VAL A 352 11.94 20.70 -1.94
CA VAL A 352 12.30 19.40 -2.52
C VAL A 352 12.54 19.46 -4.02
N LYS A 353 12.05 20.53 -4.67
CA LYS A 353 12.24 20.77 -6.11
C LYS A 353 12.15 22.26 -6.41
N ALA A 354 12.96 22.76 -7.34
CA ALA A 354 12.85 24.09 -7.90
C ALA A 354 13.24 24.05 -9.38
N GLU A 355 12.40 24.64 -10.24
CA GLU A 355 12.64 24.72 -11.67
C GLU A 355 12.50 26.17 -12.12
N ALA A 356 13.49 26.71 -12.82
CA ALA A 356 13.32 27.99 -13.49
C ALA A 356 12.33 27.82 -14.65
N LYS A 357 11.36 28.73 -14.74
CA LYS A 357 10.36 28.77 -15.81
C LYS A 357 10.24 30.18 -16.37
N THR A 358 9.90 30.26 -17.64
CA THR A 358 9.40 31.48 -18.26
C THR A 358 7.91 31.31 -18.47
N TRP A 359 7.13 32.21 -17.89
CA TRP A 359 5.68 32.25 -18.05
C TRP A 359 5.35 33.08 -19.28
N ASP A 360 4.49 32.59 -20.17
CA ASP A 360 4.11 33.31 -21.39
C ASP A 360 3.39 34.64 -21.10
N ASN A 361 2.84 34.80 -19.91
CA ASN A 361 2.18 36.01 -19.43
C ASN A 361 2.30 36.10 -17.89
N PRO A 362 2.58 37.27 -17.30
CA PRO A 362 2.69 37.44 -15.85
C PRO A 362 1.40 37.05 -15.10
N CYS A 363 0.23 37.11 -15.75
CA CYS A 363 -1.04 36.70 -15.18
C CYS A 363 -1.09 35.20 -14.79
N PHE A 364 -0.23 34.35 -15.38
CA PHE A 364 -0.09 32.94 -14.96
C PHE A 364 0.56 32.77 -13.57
N LEU A 365 1.17 33.84 -13.03
CA LEU A 365 1.71 33.89 -11.67
C LEU A 365 0.63 34.15 -10.62
N SER A 366 -0.44 34.89 -10.93
CA SER A 366 -1.51 35.23 -9.98
C SER A 366 -2.73 34.29 -10.05
N PHE A 367 -2.73 33.35 -10.99
CA PHE A 367 -3.81 32.39 -11.23
C PHE A 367 -5.17 33.04 -11.51
N GLU A 368 -5.21 34.22 -12.14
CA GLU A 368 -6.49 34.83 -12.53
C GLU A 368 -7.23 33.96 -13.55
N ALA A 369 -8.56 33.87 -13.42
CA ALA A 369 -9.40 33.10 -14.33
C ALA A 369 -9.37 33.65 -15.77
N ILE A 370 -9.14 34.95 -15.92
CA ILE A 370 -9.07 35.64 -17.20
C ILE A 370 -7.65 36.21 -17.35
N CYS A 371 -6.88 35.59 -18.24
CA CYS A 371 -5.60 36.10 -18.69
C CYS A 371 -5.79 36.68 -20.09
N ASN A 372 -5.27 37.89 -20.34
CA ASN A 372 -5.23 38.40 -21.70
C ASN A 372 -4.28 37.54 -22.56
N ALA A 373 -4.53 37.45 -23.86
CA ALA A 373 -3.72 36.64 -24.77
C ALA A 373 -2.36 37.29 -25.13
N ALA A 374 -1.92 38.30 -24.37
CA ALA A 374 -0.65 38.97 -24.61
C ALA A 374 0.51 38.03 -24.26
N LEU A 375 1.47 37.87 -25.18
CA LEU A 375 2.72 37.17 -24.90
C LEU A 375 3.69 38.15 -24.22
N ILE A 376 3.81 38.06 -22.90
CA ILE A 376 4.70 38.86 -22.07
C ILE A 376 5.57 37.89 -21.25
N PRO A 377 6.67 37.39 -21.85
CA PRO A 377 7.52 36.39 -21.23
C PRO A 377 8.07 36.91 -19.90
N THR A 378 7.69 36.26 -18.82
CA THR A 378 8.10 36.63 -17.46
C THR A 378 8.93 35.50 -16.88
N ARG A 379 10.21 35.76 -16.59
CA ARG A 379 11.08 34.78 -15.94
C ARG A 379 10.67 34.58 -14.48
N GLY A 380 10.89 33.37 -13.98
CA GLY A 380 10.53 33.02 -12.62
C GLY A 380 10.83 31.57 -12.28
N TRP A 381 10.16 31.09 -11.23
CA TRP A 381 10.41 29.77 -10.65
C TRP A 381 9.11 29.03 -10.32
N GLU A 382 9.15 27.72 -10.51
CA GLU A 382 8.20 26.77 -9.92
C GLU A 382 8.91 26.03 -8.78
N VAL A 383 8.43 26.19 -7.54
CA VAL A 383 9.11 25.70 -6.34
C VAL A 383 8.19 24.74 -5.59
N THR A 384 8.64 23.52 -5.36
CA THR A 384 7.90 22.53 -4.55
C THR A 384 8.43 22.51 -3.12
N VAL A 385 7.55 22.84 -2.18
CA VAL A 385 7.80 22.79 -0.73
C VAL A 385 7.13 21.54 -0.17
N ALA A 386 7.88 20.74 0.59
CA ALA A 386 7.37 19.60 1.34
C ALA A 386 7.32 19.91 2.84
N SER A 387 6.28 19.38 3.46
CA SER A 387 6.11 19.19 4.90
C SER A 387 6.04 17.68 5.18
N SER A 388 6.03 17.28 6.45
CA SER A 388 5.96 15.88 6.90
C SER A 388 4.84 15.05 6.23
N ASN A 389 3.73 15.68 5.81
CA ASN A 389 2.55 15.00 5.27
C ASN A 389 1.97 15.65 3.99
N GLN A 390 2.59 16.69 3.44
CA GLN A 390 2.04 17.46 2.31
C GLN A 390 3.13 18.04 1.41
N THR A 391 2.77 18.32 0.16
CA THR A 391 3.60 19.05 -0.79
C THR A 391 2.80 20.16 -1.48
N TRP A 392 3.42 21.33 -1.66
CA TRP A 392 2.81 22.48 -2.29
C TRP A 392 3.68 23.01 -3.42
N VAL A 393 3.06 23.42 -4.53
CA VAL A 393 3.76 23.94 -5.71
C VAL A 393 3.51 25.44 -5.82
N TYR A 394 4.56 26.21 -5.59
CA TYR A 394 4.59 27.66 -5.69
C TYR A 394 5.02 28.12 -7.08
N ARG A 395 4.49 29.26 -7.52
CA ARG A 395 4.97 30.02 -8.67
C ARG A 395 5.41 31.40 -8.23
N THR A 396 6.47 31.88 -8.84
CA THR A 396 7.07 33.18 -8.51
C THR A 396 7.80 33.76 -9.70
N ASP A 397 7.94 35.08 -9.74
CA ASP A 397 8.80 35.76 -10.71
C ASP A 397 10.29 35.63 -10.31
N GLU A 398 11.19 36.16 -11.14
CA GLU A 398 12.64 36.06 -10.95
C GLU A 398 13.12 36.65 -9.61
N GLU A 399 12.42 37.67 -9.10
CA GLU A 399 12.80 38.46 -7.91
C GLU A 399 11.91 38.18 -6.68
N ALA A 400 10.99 37.23 -6.78
CA ALA A 400 9.95 36.98 -5.79
C ALA A 400 9.11 38.22 -5.42
N GLY A 401 8.81 39.09 -6.39
CA GLY A 401 7.81 40.14 -6.25
C GLY A 401 6.40 39.56 -6.11
N THR A 402 6.12 38.50 -6.86
CA THR A 402 4.92 37.66 -6.75
C THR A 402 5.30 36.29 -6.21
N VAL A 403 4.62 35.83 -5.15
CA VAL A 403 4.75 34.47 -4.61
C VAL A 403 3.36 33.88 -4.46
N SER A 404 3.02 32.93 -5.31
CA SER A 404 1.66 32.43 -5.45
C SER A 404 1.59 30.93 -5.31
N LEU A 405 0.69 30.50 -4.43
CA LEU A 405 0.21 29.14 -4.29
C LEU A 405 -1.33 29.10 -4.41
N ASP A 406 -2.00 30.15 -3.93
CA ASP A 406 -3.45 30.22 -3.86
C ASP A 406 -4.08 30.49 -5.23
N ARG A 407 -4.78 29.49 -5.75
CA ARG A 407 -5.48 29.50 -7.03
C ARG A 407 -6.92 29.99 -6.94
N THR A 408 -7.32 30.61 -5.83
CA THR A 408 -8.69 31.09 -5.61
C THR A 408 -9.20 31.96 -6.75
N ARG A 409 -8.34 32.80 -7.32
CA ARG A 409 -8.70 33.70 -8.43
C ARG A 409 -8.96 32.99 -9.76
N GLY A 410 -8.68 31.69 -9.84
CA GLY A 410 -8.96 30.86 -11.01
C GLY A 410 -10.40 30.34 -11.06
N LEU A 411 -11.19 30.57 -10.00
CA LEU A 411 -12.60 30.19 -9.93
C LEU A 411 -13.48 31.43 -9.77
N GLU A 412 -14.74 31.29 -10.15
CA GLU A 412 -15.77 32.28 -9.83
C GLU A 412 -15.90 32.44 -8.31
N GLU A 413 -16.03 33.68 -7.84
CA GLU A 413 -16.02 34.03 -6.42
C GLU A 413 -17.09 33.27 -5.63
N VAL A 414 -18.28 33.09 -6.23
CA VAL A 414 -19.39 32.33 -5.64
C VAL A 414 -19.04 30.86 -5.39
N ALA A 415 -18.37 30.21 -6.34
CA ALA A 415 -17.93 28.81 -6.23
C ALA A 415 -16.79 28.65 -5.23
N ALA A 416 -15.77 29.51 -5.30
CA ALA A 416 -14.67 29.51 -4.34
C ALA A 416 -15.16 29.77 -2.92
N SER A 417 -16.08 30.72 -2.74
CA SER A 417 -16.65 31.03 -1.44
C SER A 417 -17.52 29.89 -0.89
N ALA A 418 -18.27 29.19 -1.75
CA ALA A 418 -19.08 28.05 -1.34
C ALA A 418 -18.23 26.93 -0.73
N ILE A 419 -17.18 26.50 -1.43
CA ILE A 419 -16.30 25.42 -0.97
C ILE A 419 -15.39 25.85 0.18
N LYS A 420 -14.90 27.11 0.21
CA LYS A 420 -14.12 27.62 1.35
C LYS A 420 -14.96 27.71 2.62
N ARG A 421 -16.23 28.12 2.56
CA ARG A 421 -17.12 28.13 3.73
C ARG A 421 -17.34 26.73 4.28
N ASP A 422 -17.52 25.73 3.42
CA ASP A 422 -17.65 24.34 3.85
C ASP A 422 -16.35 23.81 4.47
N ALA A 423 -15.21 24.02 3.81
CA ALA A 423 -13.89 23.65 4.34
C ALA A 423 -13.59 24.31 5.68
N GLN A 424 -13.98 25.58 5.84
CA GLN A 424 -13.83 26.35 7.08
C GLN A 424 -14.63 25.75 8.23
N ARG A 425 -15.88 25.32 7.97
CA ARG A 425 -16.71 24.61 8.96
C ARG A 425 -16.08 23.27 9.36
N ARG A 426 -15.44 22.57 8.42
CA ARG A 426 -14.78 21.28 8.66
C ARG A 426 -13.50 21.42 9.48
N SER A 427 -12.64 22.38 9.11
CA SER A 427 -11.35 22.66 9.77
C SER A 427 -11.49 22.91 11.28
N ASN A 428 -12.65 23.37 11.75
CA ASN A 428 -12.92 23.76 13.15
C ASN A 428 -11.89 24.76 13.74
N VAL A 429 -11.13 25.44 12.88
CA VAL A 429 -10.10 26.41 13.22
C VAL A 429 -10.19 27.56 12.22
N ASN A 430 -10.18 28.80 12.71
CA ASN A 430 -10.17 30.01 11.88
C ASN A 430 -8.80 30.22 11.21
N THR A 431 -8.50 29.40 10.21
CA THR A 431 -7.24 29.41 9.45
C THR A 431 -7.41 30.06 8.08
N LYS A 432 -6.33 30.65 7.55
CA LYS A 432 -6.32 31.17 6.18
C LYS A 432 -6.36 30.02 5.16
N LEU A 433 -7.51 29.81 4.53
CA LEU A 433 -7.72 28.78 3.52
C LEU A 433 -7.26 29.23 2.12
N ARG A 434 -6.52 28.36 1.44
CA ARG A 434 -6.05 28.55 0.07
C ARG A 434 -6.50 27.41 -0.83
N ILE A 435 -6.73 27.70 -2.11
CA ILE A 435 -6.91 26.66 -3.11
C ILE A 435 -5.52 26.31 -3.66
N ILE A 436 -5.00 25.14 -3.35
CA ILE A 436 -3.63 24.75 -3.71
C ILE A 436 -3.55 23.98 -5.03
N ASP A 437 -4.67 23.45 -5.51
CA ASP A 437 -4.80 22.86 -6.84
C ASP A 437 -6.18 23.10 -7.44
N LEU A 438 -6.25 23.19 -8.76
CA LEU A 438 -7.46 23.56 -9.50
C LEU A 438 -7.44 22.97 -10.90
N LYS A 439 -8.54 22.30 -11.26
CA LYS A 439 -8.80 21.72 -12.57
C LYS A 439 -10.21 22.07 -13.04
N GLY A 440 -10.34 22.55 -14.28
CA GLY A 440 -11.65 22.73 -14.92
C GLY A 440 -12.26 21.38 -15.32
N LEU A 441 -13.57 21.23 -15.10
CA LEU A 441 -14.34 20.05 -15.48
C LEU A 441 -15.43 20.44 -16.47
N GLU A 442 -15.53 19.69 -17.59
CA GLU A 442 -16.64 19.84 -18.52
C GLU A 442 -17.94 19.30 -17.92
N ASP A 443 -17.87 18.14 -17.25
CA ASP A 443 -18.95 17.52 -16.46
C ASP A 443 -18.55 17.50 -14.99
N TRP A 444 -19.08 18.43 -14.19
CA TRP A 444 -18.61 18.65 -12.81
C TRP A 444 -18.92 17.48 -11.86
N ASN A 445 -19.94 16.69 -12.15
CA ASN A 445 -20.42 15.61 -11.28
C ASN A 445 -20.46 14.23 -11.98
N ASP A 446 -19.71 14.06 -13.07
CA ASP A 446 -19.60 12.79 -13.82
C ASP A 446 -20.97 12.22 -14.25
N THR A 447 -21.97 13.08 -14.50
CA THR A 447 -23.33 12.66 -14.89
C THR A 447 -23.40 11.80 -16.16
N CYS A 448 -22.41 11.93 -17.03
CA CYS A 448 -22.30 11.21 -18.30
C CYS A 448 -21.14 10.20 -18.35
N LYS A 449 -20.46 9.95 -17.23
CA LYS A 449 -19.34 9.01 -17.20
C LYS A 449 -19.82 7.59 -17.53
N ASP A 450 -19.11 6.93 -18.45
CA ASP A 450 -19.38 5.56 -18.94
C ASP A 450 -20.71 5.39 -19.72
N VAL A 451 -21.32 6.49 -20.19
CA VAL A 451 -22.53 6.45 -21.04
C VAL A 451 -22.17 6.80 -22.49
N ALA A 452 -22.20 5.80 -23.38
CA ALA A 452 -21.75 5.94 -24.78
C ALA A 452 -22.53 6.97 -25.62
N GLN A 453 -23.74 7.36 -25.20
CA GLN A 453 -24.58 8.38 -25.85
C GLN A 453 -25.34 9.21 -24.80
N CYS A 454 -24.60 10.00 -24.02
CA CYS A 454 -25.22 10.83 -23.00
C CYS A 454 -25.99 12.02 -23.62
N THR A 455 -27.31 12.03 -23.46
CA THR A 455 -28.19 13.16 -23.85
C THR A 455 -28.52 14.09 -22.67
N ARG A 456 -27.94 13.84 -21.50
CA ARG A 456 -28.19 14.65 -20.30
C ARG A 456 -27.49 16.00 -20.40
N PRO A 457 -28.08 17.07 -19.83
CA PRO A 457 -27.43 18.38 -19.80
C PRO A 457 -26.17 18.33 -18.92
N ILE A 458 -25.01 18.51 -19.56
CA ILE A 458 -23.71 18.57 -18.89
C ILE A 458 -23.51 19.98 -18.32
N ALA A 459 -23.22 20.06 -17.03
CA ALA A 459 -22.86 21.32 -16.38
C ALA A 459 -21.35 21.38 -16.15
N ARG A 460 -20.74 22.52 -16.52
CA ARG A 460 -19.32 22.78 -16.27
C ARG A 460 -19.08 23.11 -14.79
N GLY A 461 -17.87 22.84 -14.33
CA GLY A 461 -17.45 23.14 -12.97
C GLY A 461 -15.95 22.97 -12.78
N TYR A 462 -15.56 22.72 -11.54
CA TYR A 462 -14.16 22.65 -11.12
C TYR A 462 -13.94 21.49 -10.15
N GLU A 463 -12.77 20.87 -10.22
CA GLU A 463 -12.18 20.08 -9.14
C GLU A 463 -11.12 20.95 -8.46
N ALA A 464 -11.27 21.22 -7.17
CA ALA A 464 -10.43 22.16 -6.44
C ALA A 464 -9.99 21.59 -5.10
N THR A 465 -8.70 21.72 -4.79
CA THR A 465 -8.11 21.30 -3.50
C THR A 465 -7.93 22.52 -2.61
N ILE A 466 -8.72 22.64 -1.55
CA ILE A 466 -8.61 23.66 -0.51
C ILE A 466 -7.70 23.12 0.60
N SER A 467 -6.80 23.93 1.14
CA SER A 467 -5.96 23.55 2.26
C SER A 467 -5.84 24.67 3.29
N ASN A 468 -5.67 24.29 4.56
CA ASN A 468 -5.22 25.17 5.64
C ASN A 468 -3.71 25.02 5.93
N GLY A 469 -3.00 24.20 5.14
CA GLY A 469 -1.57 23.92 5.28
C GLY A 469 -1.23 22.78 6.22
N ARG A 470 -2.24 22.19 6.87
CA ARG A 470 -2.10 20.97 7.69
C ARG A 470 -3.00 19.85 7.19
N GLU A 471 -4.17 20.23 6.69
CA GLU A 471 -5.24 19.41 6.15
C GLU A 471 -5.63 19.96 4.77
N SER A 472 -6.23 19.09 3.95
CA SER A 472 -6.68 19.44 2.60
C SER A 472 -8.03 18.79 2.33
N TRP A 473 -8.85 19.49 1.56
CA TRP A 473 -10.20 19.12 1.14
C TRP A 473 -10.35 19.34 -0.37
N VAL A 474 -10.68 18.31 -1.14
CA VAL A 474 -10.93 18.34 -2.56
C VAL A 474 -12.42 18.35 -2.77
N TYR A 475 -12.87 19.27 -3.61
CA TYR A 475 -14.25 19.48 -3.95
C TYR A 475 -14.42 19.40 -5.45
N ARG A 476 -15.56 18.89 -5.88
CA ARG A 476 -16.13 19.18 -7.18
C ARG A 476 -17.23 20.21 -6.98
N VAL A 477 -17.13 21.34 -7.67
CA VAL A 477 -18.08 22.45 -7.53
C VAL A 477 -18.60 22.84 -8.90
N LYS A 478 -19.91 22.99 -9.02
CA LYS A 478 -20.54 23.53 -10.21
C LYS A 478 -20.07 24.97 -10.41
N ARG A 479 -19.93 25.41 -11.67
CA ARG A 479 -19.34 26.71 -12.00
C ARG A 479 -19.96 27.90 -11.25
N ASP A 480 -21.29 27.92 -11.13
CA ASP A 480 -22.09 28.94 -10.43
C ASP A 480 -22.04 28.86 -8.89
N GLY A 481 -21.35 27.86 -8.32
CA GLY A 481 -21.26 27.65 -6.88
C GLY A 481 -22.55 27.16 -6.20
N SER A 482 -23.63 26.93 -6.95
CA SER A 482 -24.94 26.50 -6.41
C SER A 482 -24.90 25.10 -5.81
N GLN A 483 -24.02 24.25 -6.33
CA GLN A 483 -23.85 22.87 -5.89
C GLN A 483 -22.36 22.53 -5.81
N PHE A 484 -22.00 21.76 -4.79
CA PHE A 484 -20.69 21.17 -4.67
C PHE A 484 -20.78 19.81 -3.99
N LEU A 485 -19.79 18.97 -4.26
CA LEU A 485 -19.59 17.67 -3.67
C LEU A 485 -18.17 17.66 -3.11
N LEU A 486 -18.02 17.25 -1.86
CA LEU A 486 -16.70 16.92 -1.34
C LEU A 486 -16.26 15.63 -2.04
N SER A 487 -15.12 15.64 -2.75
CA SER A 487 -14.59 14.45 -3.41
C SER A 487 -14.11 13.46 -2.36
N PRO A 488 -14.76 12.30 -2.20
CA PRO A 488 -14.41 11.34 -1.16
C PRO A 488 -13.08 10.62 -1.46
N ILE A 489 -12.72 10.53 -2.74
CA ILE A 489 -11.50 9.85 -3.24
C ILE A 489 -10.28 10.79 -3.20
N ALA A 490 -10.48 12.09 -3.40
CA ALA A 490 -9.37 13.04 -3.49
C ALA A 490 -8.98 13.66 -2.13
N ASN A 491 -9.76 13.39 -1.07
CA ASN A 491 -9.45 13.71 0.34
C ASN A 491 -8.80 12.60 1.12
N LEU A 492 -8.40 11.58 0.40
CA LEU A 492 -7.65 10.52 0.99
C LEU A 492 -6.19 10.99 1.13
N PRO A 493 -5.55 10.76 2.28
CA PRO A 493 -4.09 10.86 2.39
C PRO A 493 -3.44 10.19 1.17
N LEU A 494 -2.36 10.77 0.64
CA LEU A 494 -1.64 10.34 -0.58
C LEU A 494 -1.28 8.82 -0.64
N ASN A 495 -1.48 8.08 0.46
CA ASN A 495 -1.19 6.66 0.62
C ASN A 495 -2.42 5.76 0.80
N THR A 496 -3.67 6.23 0.69
CA THR A 496 -4.81 5.31 0.85
C THR A 496 -4.91 4.32 -0.29
N VAL A 497 -5.22 3.08 0.05
CA VAL A 497 -5.36 1.99 -0.91
C VAL A 497 -6.76 1.38 -0.80
N PRO A 498 -7.37 0.92 -1.90
CA PRO A 498 -8.59 0.14 -1.83
C PRO A 498 -8.35 -1.14 -1.02
N ILE A 499 -9.28 -1.51 -0.14
CA ILE A 499 -9.28 -2.80 0.54
C ILE A 499 -9.54 -3.87 -0.53
N PRO A 500 -8.64 -4.83 -0.73
CA PRO A 500 -8.87 -5.96 -1.62
C PRO A 500 -10.18 -6.68 -1.26
N LYS A 501 -10.98 -7.08 -2.26
CA LYS A 501 -12.31 -7.69 -2.01
C LYS A 501 -12.26 -8.94 -1.11
N ASN A 502 -11.15 -9.67 -1.15
CA ASN A 502 -10.86 -10.85 -0.32
C ASN A 502 -10.46 -10.52 1.12
N GLU A 503 -10.16 -9.26 1.43
CA GLU A 503 -9.83 -8.76 2.78
C GLU A 503 -11.00 -8.03 3.44
N LEU A 504 -12.12 -7.86 2.73
CA LEU A 504 -13.34 -7.30 3.30
C LEU A 504 -13.98 -8.32 4.26
N PRO A 505 -14.26 -7.93 5.52
CA PRO A 505 -14.97 -8.76 6.45
C PRO A 505 -16.45 -8.90 6.03
N PRO A 506 -17.16 -9.96 6.47
CA PRO A 506 -18.55 -10.19 6.08
C PRO A 506 -19.44 -8.99 6.43
N ALA A 507 -20.47 -8.72 5.62
CA ALA A 507 -21.45 -7.68 5.93
C ALA A 507 -22.10 -7.94 7.30
N LEU A 508 -22.51 -6.87 7.99
CA LEU A 508 -23.20 -7.03 9.27
C LEU A 508 -24.54 -7.73 9.06
N THR A 509 -24.85 -8.70 9.92
CA THR A 509 -26.11 -9.45 9.90
C THR A 509 -26.84 -9.28 11.24
N GLY A 510 -28.17 -9.43 11.21
CA GLY A 510 -29.01 -9.38 12.41
C GLY A 510 -29.10 -8.01 13.08
N ASN A 511 -28.98 -7.97 14.41
CA ASN A 511 -29.17 -6.77 15.23
C ASN A 511 -27.87 -5.96 15.47
N ILE A 512 -26.80 -6.22 14.73
CA ILE A 512 -25.50 -5.54 14.87
C ILE A 512 -25.49 -4.28 14.00
N VAL A 513 -25.11 -3.14 14.58
CA VAL A 513 -25.06 -1.83 13.89
C VAL A 513 -23.66 -1.36 13.58
N PHE A 514 -22.67 -1.83 14.35
CA PHE A 514 -21.27 -1.47 14.17
C PHE A 514 -20.38 -2.62 14.62
N ARG A 515 -19.27 -2.85 13.92
CA ARG A 515 -18.25 -3.83 14.29
C ARG A 515 -16.86 -3.20 14.13
N GLN A 516 -15.98 -3.50 15.08
CA GLN A 516 -14.54 -3.32 14.95
C GLN A 516 -13.85 -4.69 15.00
N ILE A 517 -12.98 -4.98 14.03
CA ILE A 517 -12.02 -6.08 14.10
C ILE A 517 -10.65 -5.46 14.29
N SER A 518 -10.00 -5.70 15.43
CA SER A 518 -8.59 -5.36 15.63
C SER A 518 -7.72 -6.58 15.39
N SER A 519 -6.66 -6.44 14.62
CA SER A 519 -5.75 -7.53 14.25
C SER A 519 -4.32 -7.00 14.14
N GLY A 520 -3.35 -7.68 14.77
CA GLY A 520 -1.94 -7.27 14.75
C GLY A 520 -1.38 -7.01 16.14
N GLY A 521 -0.34 -6.17 16.22
CA GLY A 521 0.43 -5.95 17.45
C GLY A 521 1.42 -7.09 17.77
N PHE A 522 2.30 -6.87 18.76
CA PHE A 522 3.32 -7.83 19.20
C PHE A 522 2.81 -9.25 19.54
N ILE A 523 1.54 -9.36 19.95
CA ILE A 523 0.92 -10.64 20.36
C ILE A 523 0.12 -11.28 19.21
N GLY A 524 -0.11 -10.56 18.10
CA GLY A 524 -0.78 -11.06 16.91
C GLY A 524 -2.22 -11.55 17.12
N ARG A 525 -2.92 -11.00 18.12
CA ARG A 525 -4.29 -11.42 18.47
C ARG A 525 -5.31 -10.65 17.65
N THR A 526 -6.33 -11.36 17.18
CA THR A 526 -7.48 -10.74 16.51
C THR A 526 -8.68 -10.72 17.45
N TYR A 527 -9.23 -9.54 17.69
CA TYR A 527 -10.45 -9.36 18.46
C TYR A 527 -11.54 -8.76 17.59
N GLU A 528 -12.75 -9.27 17.75
CA GLU A 528 -13.95 -8.68 17.16
C GLU A 528 -14.79 -8.06 18.28
N THR A 529 -15.15 -6.80 18.13
CA THR A 529 -16.06 -6.08 19.03
C THR A 529 -17.26 -5.58 18.25
N VAL A 530 -18.47 -5.99 18.66
CA VAL A 530 -19.74 -5.67 17.99
C VAL A 530 -20.66 -4.87 18.90
N LEU A 531 -21.35 -3.88 18.32
CA LEU A 531 -22.40 -3.09 18.97
C LEU A 531 -23.76 -3.50 18.42
N PHE A 532 -24.68 -3.85 19.31
CA PHE A 532 -26.06 -4.22 19.01
C PHE A 532 -27.00 -3.01 19.08
N LYS A 533 -28.16 -3.10 18.38
CA LYS A 533 -29.22 -2.08 18.39
C LYS A 533 -29.77 -1.74 19.78
N ASP A 534 -29.64 -2.65 20.74
CA ASP A 534 -30.09 -2.50 22.12
C ASP A 534 -29.02 -1.88 23.03
N GLY A 535 -27.87 -1.46 22.49
CA GLY A 535 -26.77 -0.88 23.26
C GLY A 535 -25.85 -1.91 23.93
N ARG A 536 -26.01 -3.21 23.69
CA ARG A 536 -25.01 -4.20 24.12
C ARG A 536 -23.75 -4.10 23.27
N LEU A 537 -22.60 -4.20 23.92
CA LEU A 537 -21.31 -4.42 23.31
C LEU A 537 -20.82 -5.83 23.64
N MET A 538 -20.27 -6.52 22.65
CA MET A 538 -19.67 -7.84 22.83
C MET A 538 -18.32 -7.87 22.16
N GLN A 539 -17.28 -8.22 22.91
CA GLN A 539 -15.94 -8.48 22.39
C GLN A 539 -15.61 -9.96 22.55
N TYR A 540 -15.01 -10.56 21.53
CA TYR A 540 -14.48 -11.91 21.61
C TYR A 540 -13.23 -12.06 20.74
N ARG A 541 -12.40 -13.04 21.07
CA ARG A 541 -11.16 -13.32 20.33
C ARG A 541 -11.46 -14.24 19.15
N LEU A 542 -11.16 -13.79 17.95
CA LEU A 542 -11.32 -14.60 16.75
C LEU A 542 -10.29 -15.74 16.75
N GLY A 543 -10.75 -16.97 16.50
CA GLY A 543 -9.92 -18.18 16.55
C GLY A 543 -9.77 -18.79 17.95
N ASP A 544 -10.40 -18.23 18.99
CA ASP A 544 -10.49 -18.85 20.31
C ASP A 544 -11.73 -19.75 20.38
N ALA A 545 -11.54 -21.04 20.12
CA ALA A 545 -12.62 -22.04 20.11
C ALA A 545 -13.35 -22.19 21.46
N ASN A 546 -12.71 -21.76 22.56
CA ASN A 546 -13.28 -21.84 23.90
C ASN A 546 -13.97 -20.54 24.33
N ASP A 547 -13.98 -19.50 23.49
CA ASP A 547 -14.61 -18.21 23.76
C ASP A 547 -14.15 -17.62 25.12
N SER A 548 -12.92 -17.95 25.52
CA SER A 548 -12.39 -17.78 26.87
C SER A 548 -12.14 -16.32 27.24
N GLU A 549 -12.05 -15.45 26.23
CA GLU A 549 -11.86 -14.02 26.37
C GLU A 549 -13.12 -13.22 25.97
N ARG A 550 -14.31 -13.84 25.94
CA ARG A 550 -15.56 -13.12 25.68
C ARG A 550 -15.88 -12.11 26.77
N ARG A 551 -16.24 -10.91 26.35
CA ARG A 551 -16.71 -9.83 27.22
C ARG A 551 -18.00 -9.28 26.67
N VAL A 552 -18.98 -9.05 27.54
CA VAL A 552 -20.26 -8.44 27.19
C VAL A 552 -20.53 -7.34 28.21
N TRP A 553 -20.87 -6.15 27.73
CA TRP A 553 -21.28 -5.03 28.58
C TRP A 553 -22.36 -4.20 27.90
N GLN A 554 -23.00 -3.33 28.67
CA GLN A 554 -24.11 -2.51 28.23
C GLN A 554 -23.68 -1.04 28.30
N ILE A 555 -23.92 -0.29 27.23
CA ILE A 555 -23.80 1.19 27.25
C ILE A 555 -25.18 1.82 27.42
N SER A 556 -25.22 3.07 27.89
CA SER A 556 -26.48 3.79 28.01
C SER A 556 -27.08 4.08 26.64
N MET A 557 -28.41 4.16 26.54
CA MET A 557 -29.04 4.51 25.26
C MET A 557 -28.69 5.92 24.78
N GLN A 558 -28.30 6.82 25.70
CA GLN A 558 -27.76 8.11 25.34
C GLN A 558 -26.39 7.98 24.64
N GLN A 559 -25.47 7.15 25.16
CA GLN A 559 -24.18 6.87 24.52
C GLN A 559 -24.37 6.19 23.16
N TYR A 560 -25.30 5.23 23.07
CA TYR A 560 -25.67 4.57 21.82
C TYR A 560 -26.17 5.59 20.79
N ASN A 561 -27.19 6.39 21.13
CA ASN A 561 -27.77 7.36 20.21
C ASN A 561 -26.75 8.43 19.77
N ASN A 562 -25.90 8.90 20.69
CA ASN A 562 -24.83 9.84 20.36
C ASN A 562 -23.84 9.23 19.35
N PHE A 563 -23.44 7.98 19.55
CA PHE A 563 -22.55 7.28 18.63
C PHE A 563 -23.18 7.06 17.25
N ILE A 564 -24.44 6.60 17.20
CA ILE A 564 -25.15 6.38 15.93
C ILE A 564 -25.39 7.71 15.18
N ASN A 565 -25.76 8.78 15.88
CA ASN A 565 -25.90 10.11 15.27
C ASN A 565 -24.56 10.61 14.72
N LEU A 566 -23.46 10.43 15.46
CA LEU A 566 -22.12 10.76 14.97
C LEU A 566 -21.75 9.92 13.74
N LEU A 567 -22.01 8.62 13.76
CA LEU A 567 -21.73 7.72 12.64
C LEU A 567 -22.48 8.15 11.37
N MET A 568 -23.76 8.51 11.49
CA MET A 568 -24.57 9.00 10.36
C MET A 568 -24.12 10.38 9.85
N ASN A 569 -23.74 11.29 10.75
CA ASN A 569 -23.38 12.68 10.40
C ASN A 569 -21.89 12.86 10.03
N SER A 570 -21.04 11.89 10.34
CA SER A 570 -19.59 11.95 10.07
C SER A 570 -19.24 11.71 8.60
N GLY A 571 -20.19 11.36 7.74
CA GLY A 571 -19.89 10.99 6.36
C GLY A 571 -19.15 9.65 6.24
N PHE A 572 -19.25 8.77 7.23
CA PHE A 572 -18.62 7.44 7.22
C PHE A 572 -18.76 6.64 5.90
N PRO A 573 -19.91 6.68 5.17
CA PRO A 573 -20.05 5.99 3.88
C PRO A 573 -19.03 6.40 2.81
N GLN A 574 -18.50 7.62 2.90
CA GLN A 574 -17.56 8.16 1.93
C GLN A 574 -16.19 7.48 1.96
N PHE A 575 -15.89 6.72 3.02
CA PHE A 575 -14.65 5.98 3.18
C PHE A 575 -14.76 4.50 2.77
N ARG A 576 -15.91 4.09 2.21
CA ARG A 576 -16.22 2.69 1.91
C ARG A 576 -15.12 2.02 1.09
N GLY A 577 -14.61 0.90 1.62
CA GLY A 577 -13.64 0.05 0.94
C GLY A 577 -12.24 0.64 0.90
N LEU A 578 -11.91 1.58 1.79
CA LEU A 578 -10.61 2.24 1.83
C LEU A 578 -9.81 1.82 3.06
N SER A 579 -8.50 1.64 2.83
CA SER A 579 -7.50 1.37 3.85
C SER A 579 -6.55 2.55 3.97
N PHE A 580 -6.28 2.94 5.21
CA PHE A 580 -5.28 3.93 5.61
C PHE A 580 -4.04 3.16 6.11
N PRO A 581 -3.05 2.89 5.23
CA PRO A 581 -1.92 2.04 5.60
C PRO A 581 -1.00 2.73 6.60
N ALA A 582 -0.17 1.92 7.25
CA ALA A 582 0.85 2.41 8.16
C ALA A 582 1.98 3.11 7.35
N PRO A 583 2.71 4.07 7.95
CA PRO A 583 3.86 4.67 7.29
C PRO A 583 4.91 3.63 6.88
N ASN A 584 5.67 3.91 5.81
CA ASN A 584 6.74 3.02 5.36
C ASN A 584 7.75 2.78 6.51
N GLY A 585 8.01 1.52 6.83
CA GLY A 585 8.88 1.11 7.93
C GLY A 585 8.18 0.92 9.28
N ALA A 586 6.86 1.13 9.35
CA ALA A 586 6.07 0.76 10.52
C ALA A 586 5.91 -0.77 10.61
N ALA A 587 6.24 -1.33 11.78
CA ALA A 587 6.01 -2.73 12.13
C ALA A 587 5.17 -2.80 13.41
N ASP A 588 4.64 -3.99 13.72
CA ASP A 588 3.94 -4.31 14.98
C ASP A 588 2.74 -3.41 15.35
N TYR A 589 2.13 -2.78 14.34
CA TYR A 589 0.91 -2.00 14.51
C TYR A 589 -0.34 -2.87 14.58
N ILE A 590 -1.37 -2.36 15.24
CA ILE A 590 -2.69 -2.97 15.24
C ILE A 590 -3.48 -2.37 14.09
N THR A 591 -3.96 -3.23 13.20
CA THR A 591 -4.92 -2.85 12.15
C THR A 591 -6.34 -2.96 12.70
N TYR A 592 -7.15 -1.95 12.45
CA TYR A 592 -8.55 -1.89 12.84
C TYR A 592 -9.42 -1.84 11.58
N SER A 593 -10.28 -2.84 11.40
CA SER A 593 -11.35 -2.82 10.39
C SER A 593 -12.66 -2.40 11.05
N LEU A 594 -13.23 -1.27 10.63
CA LEU A 594 -14.52 -0.80 11.10
C LEU A 594 -15.59 -1.07 10.04
N THR A 595 -16.67 -1.74 10.43
CA THR A 595 -17.79 -2.08 9.55
C THR A 595 -19.10 -1.49 10.09
N THR A 596 -19.89 -0.90 9.20
CA THR A 596 -21.31 -0.57 9.43
C THR A 596 -22.12 -0.86 8.18
N GLY A 597 -23.25 -1.57 8.33
CA GLY A 597 -24.01 -2.12 7.20
C GLY A 597 -23.15 -2.99 6.28
N ASP A 598 -23.02 -2.57 5.01
CA ASP A 598 -22.21 -3.19 3.96
C ASP A 598 -20.88 -2.45 3.68
N MET A 599 -20.53 -1.49 4.54
CA MET A 599 -19.37 -0.62 4.37
C MET A 599 -18.27 -1.01 5.36
N THR A 600 -17.05 -1.16 4.86
CA THR A 600 -15.86 -1.40 5.69
C THR A 600 -14.78 -0.39 5.39
N ILE A 601 -14.05 0.03 6.42
CA ILE A 601 -12.83 0.83 6.34
C ILE A 601 -11.72 0.18 7.17
N GLN A 602 -10.46 0.47 6.84
CA GLN A 602 -9.31 -0.04 7.58
C GLN A 602 -8.35 1.07 7.96
N TYR A 603 -7.85 1.06 9.19
CA TYR A 603 -6.78 1.95 9.64
C TYR A 603 -5.85 1.21 10.60
N ASN A 604 -4.80 1.87 11.08
CA ASN A 604 -3.90 1.33 12.10
C ASN A 604 -3.67 2.35 13.23
N ASP A 605 -3.25 1.86 14.40
CA ASP A 605 -2.97 2.70 15.59
C ASP A 605 -1.92 3.78 15.32
N ILE A 606 -0.87 3.49 14.53
CA ILE A 606 0.18 4.47 14.20
C ILE A 606 -0.38 5.63 13.35
N SER A 607 -1.27 5.33 12.41
CA SER A 607 -1.89 6.31 11.52
C SER A 607 -3.14 6.98 12.13
N GLN A 608 -3.58 6.59 13.34
CA GLN A 608 -4.86 7.04 13.91
C GLN A 608 -4.97 8.57 14.04
N GLU A 609 -3.89 9.23 14.48
CA GLU A 609 -3.85 10.70 14.59
C GLU A 609 -3.87 11.40 13.22
N ASN A 610 -3.46 10.69 12.17
CA ASN A 610 -3.43 11.18 10.79
C ASN A 610 -4.71 10.86 9.99
N LEU A 611 -5.71 10.24 10.62
CA LEU A 611 -6.99 9.98 9.98
C LEU A 611 -7.75 11.29 9.69
N PRO A 612 -8.60 11.31 8.64
CA PRO A 612 -9.53 12.40 8.42
C PRO A 612 -10.32 12.71 9.70
N GLN A 613 -10.47 13.98 10.06
CA GLN A 613 -11.03 14.41 11.36
C GLN A 613 -12.39 13.78 11.68
N ASN A 614 -13.26 13.65 10.67
CA ASN A 614 -14.57 13.03 10.81
C ASN A 614 -14.48 11.52 11.11
N LEU A 615 -13.53 10.82 10.49
CA LEU A 615 -13.25 9.43 10.83
C LEU A 615 -12.58 9.31 12.20
N ARG A 616 -11.62 10.19 12.51
CA ARG A 616 -10.98 10.26 13.83
C ARG A 616 -11.99 10.51 14.95
N ALA A 617 -13.01 11.34 14.71
CA ALA A 617 -14.11 11.56 15.65
C ALA A 617 -14.92 10.28 15.91
N VAL A 618 -15.25 9.52 14.87
CA VAL A 618 -15.93 8.22 15.01
C VAL A 618 -15.06 7.22 15.77
N VAL A 619 -13.77 7.12 15.44
CA VAL A 619 -12.80 6.26 16.14
C VAL A 619 -12.68 6.64 17.61
N ASN A 620 -12.58 7.92 17.93
CA ASN A 620 -12.48 8.39 19.31
C ASN A 620 -13.75 8.12 20.12
N ALA A 621 -14.92 8.39 19.54
CA ALA A 621 -16.21 8.07 20.18
C ALA A 621 -16.39 6.56 20.38
N TRP A 622 -16.01 5.75 19.38
CA TRP A 622 -15.99 4.30 19.51
C TRP A 622 -15.06 3.83 20.62
N ASN A 623 -13.84 4.38 20.70
CA ASN A 623 -12.88 4.07 21.75
C ASN A 623 -13.40 4.45 23.15
N GLN A 624 -14.18 5.52 23.26
CA GLN A 624 -14.81 5.91 24.54
C GLN A 624 -15.87 4.90 24.99
N ILE A 625 -16.76 4.45 24.09
CA ILE A 625 -17.82 3.50 24.46
C ILE A 625 -17.31 2.05 24.54
N SER A 626 -16.24 1.71 23.83
CA SER A 626 -15.64 0.38 23.87
C SER A 626 -14.68 0.17 25.04
N LYS A 627 -14.10 1.26 25.59
CA LYS A 627 -13.24 1.23 26.79
C LYS A 627 -13.96 1.59 28.08
N SER A 628 -15.26 1.88 28.07
CA SER A 628 -16.05 2.17 29.28
C SER A 628 -16.22 0.98 30.23
N TYR A 629 -15.38 -0.04 30.10
CA TYR A 629 -15.14 -1.04 31.11
C TYR A 629 -14.17 -0.44 32.14
N GLN A 630 -14.72 0.32 33.08
CA GLN A 630 -14.15 0.49 34.42
C GLN A 630 -15.20 0.06 35.43
#